data_AF-A0A379AFX4-F1
#
_entry.id   AF-A0A379AFX4-F1
#
_cell.length_a   1.000
_cell.length_b   1.000
_cell.length_c   1.000
_cell.angle_alpha   90.00
_cell.angle_beta   90.00
_cell.angle_gamma   90.00
#
_symmetry.space_group_name_H-M   'P 1'
#
loop_
_entity.id
_entity.type
_entity.pdbx_description
1 polymer ?
#
loop_
_entity_poly.entity_id
_entity_poly.type
_entity_poly.pdbx_seq_one_letter_code
_entity_poly.pdbx_strand_id
1 'polypeptide(L)'
;MRVAKWFMQHHPQGGKVAVIEGQPGVYAAGQRTRGFKETLDSAGKFTIVASVPANWSREQAFNAASTILQQHPDLIGFYANNDTMALGVVEAVRAQNKASQVAIFWH
;
A
#
# COMPACT_ATOMS: atom_id res chain seq x y z
N MET A 1 5.93 6.60 -11.16
CA MET A 1 6.37 5.38 -11.90
C MET A 1 7.76 4.82 -11.54
N ARG A 2 8.73 5.59 -10.99
CA ARG A 2 10.07 5.03 -10.66
C ARG A 2 10.08 4.07 -9.47
N VAL A 3 9.31 4.38 -8.43
CA VAL A 3 9.31 3.63 -7.17
C VAL A 3 8.58 2.28 -7.29
N ALA A 4 7.44 2.23 -7.99
CA ALA A 4 6.78 0.96 -8.31
C ALA A 4 7.67 0.04 -9.15
N LYS A 5 8.44 0.59 -10.10
CA LYS A 5 9.41 -0.18 -10.88
C LYS A 5 10.54 -0.73 -10.02
N TRP A 6 11.07 0.05 -9.07
CA TRP A 6 12.06 -0.43 -8.10
C TRP A 6 11.53 -1.60 -7.27
N PHE A 7 10.28 -1.52 -6.78
CA PHE A 7 9.66 -2.59 -6.02
C PHE A 7 9.55 -3.89 -6.82
N MET A 8 9.07 -3.80 -8.06
CA MET A 8 8.93 -4.96 -8.95
C MET A 8 10.28 -5.60 -9.28
N GLN A 9 11.35 -4.82 -9.40
CA GLN A 9 12.71 -5.34 -9.61
C GLN A 9 13.22 -6.12 -8.40
N HIS A 10 12.89 -5.68 -7.18
CA HIS A 10 13.34 -6.33 -5.95
C HIS A 10 12.41 -7.47 -5.49
N HIS A 11 11.22 -7.60 -6.11
CA HIS A 11 10.27 -8.69 -5.88
C HIS A 11 9.88 -9.37 -7.20
N PRO A 12 10.84 -10.03 -7.90
CA PRO A 12 10.62 -10.59 -9.23
C PRO A 12 9.63 -11.76 -9.26
N GLN A 13 9.38 -12.39 -8.11
CA GLN A 13 8.37 -13.44 -7.93
C GLN A 13 6.97 -12.88 -7.62
N GLY A 14 6.86 -11.57 -7.39
CA GLY A 14 5.61 -10.93 -6.99
C GLY A 14 5.23 -11.21 -5.54
N GLY A 15 3.95 -11.00 -5.23
CA GLY A 15 3.42 -11.22 -3.87
C GLY A 15 2.23 -10.33 -3.54
N LYS A 16 1.80 -10.41 -2.28
CA LYS A 16 0.62 -9.71 -1.78
C LYS A 16 0.94 -8.27 -1.41
N VAL A 17 0.12 -7.36 -1.91
CA VAL A 17 0.18 -5.93 -1.58
C VAL A 17 -1.17 -5.44 -1.08
N ALA A 18 -1.16 -4.30 -0.40
CA ALA A 18 -2.37 -3.64 0.05
C ALA A 18 -2.37 -2.16 -0.29
N VAL A 19 -3.55 -1.57 -0.38
CA VAL A 19 -3.76 -0.17 -0.73
C VAL A 19 -4.44 0.58 0.42
N ILE A 20 -3.88 1.73 0.76
CA ILE A 20 -4.48 2.72 1.65
C ILE A 20 -4.96 3.89 0.80
N GLU A 21 -6.28 3.93 0.62
CA GLU A 21 -6.94 4.86 -0.28
C GLU A 21 -7.19 6.21 0.40
N GLY A 22 -7.27 7.26 -0.41
CA GLY A 22 -7.72 8.58 0.02
C GLY A 22 -9.21 8.63 0.36
N GLN A 23 -9.73 9.84 0.50
CA GLN A 23 -11.16 10.04 0.76
C GLN A 23 -12.03 9.53 -0.41
N PRO A 24 -13.04 8.68 -0.15
CA PRO A 24 -13.99 8.24 -1.16
C PRO A 24 -14.71 9.40 -1.86
N GLY A 25 -14.98 9.26 -3.15
CA GLY A 25 -15.61 10.30 -3.97
C GLY A 25 -14.67 11.40 -4.47
N VAL A 26 -13.45 11.50 -3.94
CA VAL A 26 -12.44 12.42 -4.49
C VAL A 26 -11.83 11.82 -5.76
N TYR A 27 -12.03 12.51 -6.89
CA TYR A 27 -11.56 12.05 -8.20
C TYR A 27 -10.05 11.70 -8.20
N ALA A 28 -9.22 12.55 -7.60
CA ALA A 28 -7.78 12.33 -7.52
C ALA A 28 -7.40 11.05 -6.75
N ALA A 29 -8.13 10.70 -5.68
CA ALA A 29 -7.93 9.44 -4.94
C ALA A 29 -8.25 8.24 -5.82
N GLY A 30 -9.39 8.29 -6.51
CA GLY A 30 -9.81 7.25 -7.44
C GLY A 30 -8.78 7.02 -8.56
N GLN A 31 -8.24 8.08 -9.14
CA GLN A 31 -7.22 7.99 -10.20
C GLN A 31 -5.91 7.37 -9.70
N ARG A 32 -5.43 7.74 -8.50
CA ARG A 32 -4.22 7.17 -7.88
C ARG A 32 -4.35 5.67 -7.64
N THR A 33 -5.45 5.26 -7.01
CA THR A 33 -5.73 3.85 -6.73
C THR A 33 -5.90 3.04 -8.02
N ARG A 34 -6.62 3.59 -9.02
CA ARG A 34 -6.80 2.94 -10.31
C ARG A 34 -5.48 2.77 -11.05
N GLY A 35 -4.67 3.82 -11.17
CA GLY A 35 -3.37 3.75 -11.84
C GLY A 35 -2.41 2.75 -11.18
N PHE A 36 -2.47 2.62 -9.85
CA PHE A 36 -1.71 1.59 -9.14
C PHE A 36 -2.20 0.17 -9.45
N LYS A 37 -3.52 -0.06 -9.40
CA LYS A 37 -4.15 -1.35 -9.76
C LYS A 37 -3.76 -1.78 -11.18
N GLU A 38 -3.96 -0.90 -12.16
CA GLU A 38 -3.60 -1.16 -13.57
C GLU A 38 -2.10 -1.47 -13.75
N THR A 39 -1.22 -0.81 -12.99
CA THR A 39 0.23 -1.07 -13.03
C THR A 39 0.56 -2.48 -12.52
N LEU A 40 -0.09 -2.93 -11.45
CA LEU A 40 0.15 -4.26 -10.89
C LEU A 40 -0.46 -5.37 -11.73
N ASP A 41 -1.68 -5.16 -12.25
CA ASP A 41 -2.34 -6.10 -13.15
C ASP A 41 -1.50 -6.32 -14.40
N SER A 42 -0.90 -5.25 -14.95
CA SER A 42 0.02 -5.33 -16.09
C SER A 42 1.30 -6.13 -15.79
N ALA A 43 1.72 -6.20 -14.54
CA ALA A 43 2.89 -6.99 -14.12
C ALA A 43 2.54 -8.47 -13.92
N GLY A 44 1.27 -8.80 -13.63
CA GLY A 44 0.74 -10.17 -13.56
C GLY A 44 1.24 -11.02 -12.38
N LYS A 45 2.05 -10.47 -11.47
CA LYS A 45 2.68 -11.20 -10.36
C LYS A 45 2.27 -10.71 -8.97
N PHE A 46 1.54 -9.60 -8.90
CA PHE A 46 1.15 -8.98 -7.63
C PHE A 46 -0.35 -9.12 -7.41
N THR A 47 -0.74 -9.38 -6.17
CA THR A 47 -2.15 -9.52 -5.78
C THR A 47 -2.49 -8.46 -4.75
N ILE A 48 -3.48 -7.63 -5.02
CA ILE A 48 -4.03 -6.71 -4.02
C ILE A 48 -4.98 -7.49 -3.11
N VAL A 49 -4.58 -7.67 -1.85
CA VAL A 49 -5.36 -8.43 -0.86
C VAL A 49 -6.25 -7.55 0.01
N ALA A 50 -5.95 -6.25 0.10
CA ALA A 50 -6.75 -5.28 0.82
C ALA A 50 -6.66 -3.90 0.17
N SER A 51 -7.75 -3.14 0.23
CA SER A 51 -7.89 -1.79 -0.32
C SER A 51 -8.83 -1.02 0.62
N VAL A 52 -8.29 -0.15 1.48
CA VAL A 52 -9.04 0.46 2.59
C VAL A 52 -8.89 1.98 2.57
N PRO A 53 -9.99 2.76 2.59
CA PRO A 53 -9.91 4.20 2.68
C PRO A 53 -9.47 4.66 4.06
N ALA A 54 -8.54 5.61 4.10
CA ALA A 54 -8.06 6.25 5.31
C ALA A 54 -8.32 7.77 5.32
N ASN A 55 -9.08 8.29 4.35
CA ASN A 55 -9.59 9.67 4.35
C ASN A 55 -8.50 10.73 4.56
N TRP A 56 -7.31 10.51 4.00
CA TRP A 56 -6.13 11.37 4.16
C TRP A 56 -5.60 11.48 5.60
N SER A 57 -6.13 10.69 6.52
CA SER A 57 -5.76 10.66 7.92
C SER A 57 -4.63 9.66 8.18
N ARG A 58 -3.59 10.13 8.86
CA ARG A 58 -2.48 9.29 9.34
C ARG A 58 -2.95 8.22 10.31
N GLU A 59 -3.82 8.58 11.24
CA GLU A 59 -4.33 7.66 12.27
C GLU A 59 -5.16 6.53 11.64
N GLN A 60 -6.06 6.88 10.71
CA GLN A 60 -6.85 5.87 10.01
C GLN A 60 -5.97 4.97 9.16
N ALA A 61 -4.92 5.52 8.52
CA ALA A 61 -3.95 4.73 7.77
C ALA A 61 -3.17 3.76 8.68
N PHE A 62 -2.76 4.20 9.88
CA PHE A 62 -2.11 3.35 10.87
C PHE A 62 -3.03 2.19 11.30
N ASN A 63 -4.29 2.49 11.63
CA ASN A 63 -5.25 1.48 12.06
C ASN A 63 -5.52 0.46 10.94
N ALA A 64 -5.80 0.93 9.72
CA ALA A 64 -6.03 0.07 8.56
C ALA A 64 -4.81 -0.80 8.25
N ALA A 65 -3.60 -0.21 8.20
CA ALA A 65 -2.38 -0.96 7.96
C ALA A 65 -2.11 -2.00 9.04
N SER A 66 -2.37 -1.68 10.31
CA SER A 66 -2.19 -2.61 11.42
C SER A 66 -3.08 -3.84 11.29
N THR A 67 -4.36 -3.64 10.96
CA THR A 67 -5.31 -4.73 10.71
C THR A 67 -4.90 -5.56 9.51
N ILE A 68 -4.50 -4.92 8.40
CA ILE A 68 -4.06 -5.63 7.19
C ILE A 68 -2.83 -6.49 7.46
N LEU A 69 -1.84 -5.98 8.20
CA LEU A 69 -0.63 -6.74 8.55
C LEU A 69 -0.92 -7.96 9.42
N GLN A 70 -1.92 -7.89 10.29
CA GLN A 70 -2.38 -9.01 11.09
C GLN A 70 -3.09 -10.07 10.24
N GLN A 71 -3.92 -9.64 9.29
CA GLN A 71 -4.68 -10.53 8.39
C GLN A 71 -3.80 -11.16 7.31
N HIS A 72 -2.74 -10.47 6.89
CA HIS A 72 -1.84 -10.86 5.82
C HIS A 72 -0.40 -10.82 6.32
N PRO A 73 0.04 -11.82 7.12
CA PRO A 73 1.40 -11.85 7.66
C PRO A 73 2.46 -11.97 6.57
N ASP A 74 2.10 -12.42 5.37
CA ASP A 74 2.90 -12.56 4.16
C ASP A 74 2.81 -11.36 3.20
N LEU A 75 2.23 -10.23 3.64
CA LEU A 75 2.24 -8.99 2.87
C LEU A 75 3.68 -8.54 2.59
N ILE A 76 3.94 -8.10 1.37
CA ILE A 76 5.25 -7.60 0.93
C ILE A 76 5.26 -6.10 0.64
N GLY A 77 4.08 -5.45 0.56
CA GLY A 77 4.05 -4.00 0.44
C GLY A 77 2.71 -3.31 0.58
N PHE A 78 2.79 -2.01 0.82
CA PHE A 78 1.68 -1.08 0.83
C PHE A 78 1.84 0.00 -0.23
N TYR A 79 0.72 0.41 -0.82
CA TYR A 79 0.61 1.66 -1.56
C TYR A 79 -0.36 2.61 -0.84
N ALA A 80 0.07 3.83 -0.53
CA ALA A 80 -0.76 4.88 0.04
C ALA A 80 -0.99 6.01 -0.97
N ASN A 81 -2.22 6.55 -1.03
CA ASN A 81 -2.51 7.64 -1.96
C ASN A 81 -1.92 9.01 -1.55
N ASN A 82 -1.20 9.14 -0.42
CA ASN A 82 -0.41 10.34 -0.09
C ASN A 82 0.63 10.06 1.03
N ASP A 83 1.49 11.04 1.27
CA ASP A 83 2.58 11.01 2.25
C ASP A 83 2.06 10.91 3.70
N THR A 84 0.99 11.62 4.04
CA THR A 84 0.40 11.61 5.38
C THR A 84 -0.05 10.21 5.79
N MET A 85 -0.75 9.52 4.89
CA MET A 85 -1.18 8.14 5.11
C MET A 85 0.00 7.18 5.07
N ALA A 86 0.98 7.41 4.18
CA ALA A 86 2.20 6.61 4.13
C ALA A 86 2.96 6.62 5.46
N LEU A 87 3.01 7.76 6.16
CA LEU A 87 3.60 7.85 7.50
C LEU A 87 2.85 6.98 8.52
N GLY A 88 1.52 6.94 8.46
CA GLY A 88 0.72 6.06 9.32
C GLY A 88 1.00 4.58 9.03
N VAL A 89 1.18 4.22 7.75
CA VAL A 89 1.60 2.86 7.36
C VAL A 89 2.99 2.53 7.90
N VAL A 90 3.96 3.46 7.79
CA VAL A 90 5.32 3.29 8.32
C VAL A 90 5.30 3.01 9.81
N GLU A 91 4.47 3.74 10.56
CA GLU A 91 4.30 3.52 11.99
C GLU A 91 3.74 2.13 12.30
N ALA A 92 2.71 1.68 11.58
CA ALA A 92 2.11 0.36 11.77
C ALA A 92 3.10 -0.77 11.46
N VAL A 93 3.83 -0.65 10.35
CA VAL A 93 4.86 -1.63 9.95
C VAL A 93 5.99 -1.70 10.98
N ARG A 94 6.43 -0.56 11.52
CA ARG A 94 7.45 -0.52 12.58
C ARG A 94 6.95 -1.09 13.90
N ALA A 95 5.73 -0.77 14.31
CA ALA A 95 5.12 -1.29 15.53
C ALA A 95 5.01 -2.82 15.54
N GLN A 96 4.94 -3.44 14.36
CA GLN A 96 4.89 -4.90 14.20
C GLN A 96 6.22 -5.54 13.78
N ASN A 97 7.34 -4.79 13.83
CA ASN A 97 8.68 -5.27 13.46
C ASN A 97 8.78 -5.80 12.01
N LYS A 98 7.97 -5.28 11.08
CA LYS A 98 7.90 -5.72 9.68
C LYS A 98 8.66 -4.82 8.70
N ALA A 99 9.50 -3.91 9.19
CA ALA A 99 10.19 -2.91 8.37
C ALA A 99 11.17 -3.50 7.33
N SER A 100 11.72 -4.70 7.59
CA SER A 100 12.57 -5.42 6.64
C SER A 100 11.78 -6.26 5.63
N GLN A 101 10.48 -6.47 5.87
CA GLN A 101 9.61 -7.34 5.08
C GLN A 101 8.70 -6.54 4.15
N VAL A 102 8.16 -5.42 4.63
CA VAL A 102 7.07 -4.70 3.97
C VAL A 102 7.58 -3.39 3.39
N ALA A 103 7.56 -3.29 2.07
CA ALA A 103 7.92 -2.06 1.39
C ALA A 103 6.73 -1.08 1.34
N ILE A 104 6.98 0.22 1.43
CA ILE A 104 5.93 1.24 1.50
C ILE A 104 6.14 2.24 0.37
N PHE A 105 5.10 2.46 -0.41
CA PHE A 105 5.10 3.37 -1.55
C PHE A 105 3.94 4.32 -1.45
N TRP A 106 4.11 5.53 -1.99
CA TRP A 106 3.03 6.49 -2.03
C TRP A 106 3.10 7.33 -3.29
N HIS A 107 1.94 7.84 -3.69
CA HIS A 107 1.83 8.84 -4.74
C HIS A 107 0.60 9.69 -4.53
#